data_AF-A0A7C3MPR0-F1
#
_entry.id   AF-A0A7C3MPR0-F1
#
_cell.length_a   1.000
_cell.length_b   1.000
_cell.length_c   1.000
_cell.angle_alpha   90.00
_cell.angle_beta   90.00
_cell.angle_gamma   90.00
#
_symmetry.space_group_name_H-M   'P 1'
#
loop_
_entity.id
_entity.type
_entity.pdbx_description
1 polymer ?
#
loop_
_entity_poly.entity_id
_entity_poly.type
_entity_poly.pdbx_seq_one_letter_code
_entity_poly.pdbx_strand_id
1 'polypeptide(L)'
;MFALLFFALPVEAAGLARAVRRAADVADDVPVRRLDEVVEKSGRSRAGREVLERLSASKRLDDPVQHAAAVRRAFREVMGGADGAMLKEIETLPRATQQGLLVVANGGRRIKSVVPDIAQRSRLVREGGAETLAALGRHEDLADDLLRFDTALKANKLPSLPGQRPLTVGDFGDFFHTLGDRGHHFWKHYVRPHWKLWLGGMALGAVLFAPEEFLDSIGNLTHEGLRKVTAFGGKVLGDALAGVARGLVEGTGGGVRRVLDETLEAMRRTFFTSLSGVVSACLIVLAVILVLRPVRRAVVSAVTVLSSPVVSWYKNRTSHRSGERRI
;
A
#
# COMPACT_ATOMS: atom_id res chain seq x y z
N MET A 1 13.93 3.37 38.35
CA MET A 1 14.09 1.90 38.32
C MET A 1 12.74 1.30 37.93
N PHE A 2 12.45 1.25 36.62
CA PHE A 2 11.21 0.67 36.10
C PHE A 2 11.38 -0.85 36.07
N ALA A 3 10.72 -1.55 37.00
CA ALA A 3 10.62 -2.99 36.95
C ALA A 3 9.81 -3.36 35.69
N LEU A 4 10.49 -3.95 34.69
CA LEU A 4 9.85 -4.60 33.55
C LEU A 4 9.05 -5.80 34.10
N LEU A 5 7.77 -5.56 34.40
CA LEU A 5 6.79 -6.61 34.62
C LEU A 5 6.62 -7.38 33.31
N PHE A 6 7.44 -8.41 33.14
CA PHE A 6 7.17 -9.50 32.20
C PHE A 6 5.98 -10.27 32.75
N PHE A 7 4.77 -9.84 32.38
CA PHE A 7 3.58 -10.66 32.57
C PHE A 7 3.79 -11.95 31.79
N ALA A 8 3.88 -13.07 32.51
CA ALA A 8 3.84 -14.39 31.91
C ALA A 8 2.53 -14.47 31.12
N LEU A 9 2.63 -14.51 29.79
CA LEU A 9 1.48 -14.71 28.94
C LEU A 9 0.83 -16.04 29.34
N PRO A 10 -0.51 -16.12 29.42
CA PRO A 10 -1.18 -17.41 29.59
C PRO A 10 -0.65 -18.37 28.53
N VAL A 11 -0.44 -19.64 28.91
CA VAL A 11 0.22 -20.67 28.08
C VAL A 11 -0.40 -20.73 26.67
N GLU A 12 -1.70 -20.50 26.57
CA GLU A 12 -2.47 -20.43 25.32
C GLU A 12 -1.99 -19.30 24.39
N ALA A 13 -1.79 -18.08 24.89
CA ALA A 13 -1.33 -16.93 24.11
C ALA A 13 0.11 -17.11 23.58
N ALA A 14 0.96 -17.82 24.33
CA ALA A 14 2.31 -18.14 23.91
C ALA A 14 2.31 -19.09 22.69
N GLY A 15 1.40 -20.07 22.66
CA GLY A 15 1.21 -20.99 21.52
C GLY A 15 0.73 -20.27 20.26
N LEU A 16 -0.25 -19.37 20.39
CA LEU A 16 -0.76 -18.55 19.27
C LEU A 16 0.35 -17.71 18.65
N ALA A 17 1.11 -16.99 19.48
CA ALA A 17 2.19 -16.12 19.02
C ALA A 17 3.31 -16.90 18.33
N ARG A 18 3.66 -18.09 18.84
CA ARG A 18 4.62 -18.98 18.19
C ARG A 18 4.15 -19.39 16.79
N ALA A 19 2.87 -19.69 16.62
CA ALA A 19 2.31 -20.07 15.31
C ALA A 19 2.38 -18.97 14.27
N VAL A 20 2.02 -17.76 14.67
CA VAL A 20 2.08 -16.59 13.78
C VAL A 20 3.52 -16.30 13.36
N ARG A 21 4.46 -16.33 14.31
CA ARG A 21 5.89 -16.06 14.01
C ARG A 21 6.51 -17.12 13.12
N ARG A 22 6.18 -18.39 13.35
CA ARG A 22 6.58 -19.51 12.48
C ARG A 22 6.07 -19.31 11.06
N ALA A 23 4.80 -18.94 10.88
CA ALA A 23 4.22 -18.70 9.57
C ALA A 23 4.87 -17.50 8.85
N ALA A 24 5.19 -16.43 9.60
CA ALA A 24 5.89 -15.25 9.09
C ALA A 24 7.41 -15.44 8.89
N ASP A 25 7.99 -16.51 9.43
CA ASP A 25 9.42 -16.78 9.41
C ASP A 25 10.23 -15.60 9.98
N VAL A 26 9.84 -15.21 11.20
CA VAL A 26 10.44 -14.15 12.01
C VAL A 26 10.93 -14.70 13.35
N ALA A 27 11.79 -13.95 14.03
CA ALA A 27 12.39 -14.37 15.30
C ALA A 27 11.36 -14.49 16.44
N ASP A 28 11.67 -15.36 17.41
CA ASP A 28 10.82 -15.68 18.56
C ASP A 28 10.73 -14.54 19.61
N ASP A 29 11.48 -13.46 19.45
CA ASP A 29 11.43 -12.27 20.31
C ASP A 29 10.56 -11.15 19.70
N VAL A 30 10.09 -11.30 18.47
CA VAL A 30 9.23 -10.31 17.81
C VAL A 30 7.86 -10.29 18.51
N PRO A 31 7.45 -9.16 19.11
CA PRO A 31 6.16 -9.10 19.79
C PRO A 31 5.02 -8.94 18.77
N VAL A 32 3.95 -9.73 18.94
CA VAL A 32 2.70 -9.62 18.16
C VAL A 32 1.63 -9.06 19.10
N ARG A 33 1.35 -7.76 18.98
CA ARG A 33 0.40 -7.08 19.86
C ARG A 33 -1.04 -7.46 19.52
N ARG A 34 -1.90 -7.49 20.54
CA ARG A 34 -3.36 -7.71 20.44
C ARG A 34 -3.76 -9.02 19.74
N LEU A 35 -2.88 -10.02 19.77
CA LEU A 35 -3.10 -11.28 19.07
C LEU A 35 -4.39 -11.97 19.51
N ASP A 36 -4.63 -12.08 20.82
CA ASP A 36 -5.79 -12.78 21.37
C ASP A 36 -7.11 -12.12 20.94
N GLU A 37 -7.19 -10.78 21.06
CA GLU A 37 -8.36 -9.99 20.66
C GLU A 37 -8.65 -10.14 19.15
N VAL A 38 -7.61 -10.08 18.32
CA VAL A 38 -7.75 -10.19 16.87
C VAL A 38 -8.12 -11.60 16.45
N VAL A 39 -7.52 -12.63 17.06
CA VAL A 39 -7.86 -14.04 16.81
C VAL A 39 -9.33 -14.29 17.19
N GLU A 40 -9.78 -13.79 18.33
CA GLU A 40 -11.18 -13.92 18.76
C GLU A 40 -12.14 -13.23 17.78
N LYS A 41 -11.85 -11.98 17.39
CA LYS A 41 -12.65 -11.22 16.41
C LYS A 41 -12.68 -11.90 15.04
N SER A 42 -11.53 -12.32 14.54
CA SER A 42 -11.43 -13.04 13.26
C SER A 42 -12.12 -14.39 13.31
N GLY A 43 -12.10 -15.09 14.44
CA GLY A 43 -12.79 -16.35 14.66
C GLY A 43 -14.31 -16.24 14.65
N ARG A 44 -14.86 -15.12 15.10
CA ARG A 44 -16.30 -14.82 15.00
C ARG A 44 -16.72 -14.34 13.61
N SER A 45 -15.78 -13.88 12.81
CA SER A 45 -16.05 -13.37 11.46
C SER A 45 -16.16 -14.49 10.43
N ARG A 46 -16.81 -14.21 9.29
CA ARG A 46 -16.81 -15.13 8.13
C ARG A 46 -15.43 -15.36 7.53
N ALA A 47 -14.47 -14.44 7.76
CA ALA A 47 -13.14 -14.50 7.16
C ALA A 47 -12.38 -15.78 7.55
N GLY A 48 -12.50 -16.24 8.79
CA GLY A 48 -11.86 -17.49 9.23
C GLY A 48 -12.38 -18.73 8.51
N ARG A 49 -13.70 -18.78 8.29
CA ARG A 49 -14.32 -19.84 7.49
C ARG A 49 -13.92 -19.75 6.03
N GLU A 50 -13.95 -18.57 5.42
CA GLU A 50 -13.58 -18.37 4.01
C GLU A 50 -12.12 -18.74 3.72
N VAL A 51 -11.20 -18.34 4.61
CA VAL A 51 -9.78 -18.72 4.48
C VAL A 51 -9.61 -20.23 4.59
N LEU A 52 -10.32 -20.87 5.54
CA LEU A 52 -10.29 -22.32 5.70
C LEU A 52 -10.86 -23.04 4.48
N GLU A 53 -11.99 -22.61 3.93
CA GLU A 53 -12.60 -23.17 2.72
C GLU A 53 -11.66 -23.03 1.51
N ARG A 54 -10.99 -21.87 1.39
CA ARG A 54 -10.01 -21.61 0.33
C ARG A 54 -8.79 -22.52 0.40
N LEU A 55 -8.21 -22.69 1.59
CA LEU A 55 -6.99 -23.49 1.79
C LEU A 55 -7.24 -24.99 1.81
N SER A 56 -8.38 -25.42 2.37
CA SER A 56 -8.70 -26.85 2.46
C SER A 56 -9.33 -27.42 1.20
N ALA A 57 -9.80 -26.57 0.28
CA ALA A 57 -10.61 -26.91 -0.88
C ALA A 57 -11.89 -27.72 -0.52
N SER A 58 -12.31 -27.70 0.75
CA SER A 58 -13.53 -28.37 1.21
C SER A 58 -14.67 -27.37 1.31
N LYS A 59 -15.81 -27.70 0.67
CA LYS A 59 -17.05 -26.91 0.77
C LYS A 59 -17.95 -27.33 1.93
N ARG A 60 -17.68 -28.48 2.56
CA ARG A 60 -18.49 -29.03 3.66
C ARG A 60 -17.64 -29.05 4.92
N LEU A 61 -17.82 -28.03 5.77
CA LEU A 61 -17.12 -27.89 7.05
C LEU A 61 -18.05 -28.11 8.24
N ASP A 62 -19.25 -28.63 8.01
CA ASP A 62 -20.25 -28.83 9.07
C ASP A 62 -20.00 -30.12 9.87
N ASP A 63 -19.27 -31.09 9.29
CA ASP A 63 -18.79 -32.29 9.98
C ASP A 63 -17.53 -31.97 10.81
N PRO A 64 -17.52 -32.21 12.14
CA PRO A 64 -16.36 -31.98 13.02
C PRO A 64 -15.09 -32.70 12.56
N VAL A 65 -15.21 -33.91 12.00
CA VAL A 65 -14.05 -34.69 11.56
C VAL A 65 -13.43 -34.07 10.31
N GLN A 66 -14.25 -33.70 9.33
CA GLN A 66 -13.81 -32.98 8.13
C GLN A 66 -13.22 -31.62 8.48
N HIS A 67 -13.81 -30.92 9.46
CA HIS A 67 -13.29 -29.64 9.93
C HIS A 67 -11.90 -29.78 10.54
N ALA A 68 -11.68 -30.74 11.45
CA ALA A 68 -10.37 -30.97 12.05
C ALA A 68 -9.31 -31.34 11.00
N ALA A 69 -9.67 -32.19 10.02
CA ALA A 69 -8.78 -32.54 8.92
C ALA A 69 -8.45 -31.32 8.02
N ALA A 70 -9.44 -30.48 7.71
CA ALA A 70 -9.28 -29.25 6.95
C ALA A 70 -8.35 -28.26 7.66
N VAL A 71 -8.54 -28.07 8.97
CA VAL A 71 -7.72 -27.21 9.82
C VAL A 71 -6.27 -27.70 9.84
N ARG A 72 -6.04 -28.99 10.11
CA ARG A 72 -4.70 -29.62 10.04
C ARG A 72 -4.01 -29.36 8.70
N ARG A 73 -4.72 -29.58 7.59
CA ARG A 73 -4.20 -29.38 6.25
C ARG A 73 -3.83 -27.93 6.01
N ALA A 74 -4.74 -27.01 6.32
CA ALA A 74 -4.52 -25.57 6.13
C ALA A 74 -3.34 -25.07 6.97
N PHE A 75 -3.21 -25.49 8.23
CA PHE A 75 -2.07 -25.11 9.06
C PHE A 75 -0.74 -25.69 8.59
N ARG A 76 -0.71 -26.94 8.08
CA ARG A 76 0.51 -27.49 7.46
C ARG A 76 0.94 -26.68 6.24
N GLU A 77 -0.02 -26.28 5.41
CA GLU A 77 0.25 -25.46 4.24
C GLU A 77 0.74 -24.06 4.63
N VAL A 78 0.12 -23.44 5.63
CA VAL A 78 0.47 -22.10 6.09
C VAL A 78 1.85 -22.06 6.76
N MET A 79 2.18 -23.08 7.55
CA MET A 79 3.42 -23.11 8.34
C MET A 79 4.58 -23.83 7.66
N GLY A 80 4.36 -24.51 6.54
CA GLY A 80 5.42 -25.16 5.75
C GLY A 80 6.09 -26.36 6.45
N GLY A 81 5.31 -27.19 7.14
CA GLY A 81 5.83 -28.35 7.90
C GLY A 81 5.86 -28.11 9.41
N ALA A 82 4.72 -27.69 9.98
CA ALA A 82 4.58 -27.53 11.42
C ALA A 82 4.86 -28.84 12.18
N ASP A 83 5.46 -28.69 13.37
CA ASP A 83 5.63 -29.78 14.32
C ASP A 83 4.26 -30.40 14.67
N GLY A 84 4.20 -31.73 14.71
CA GLY A 84 2.99 -32.46 15.07
C GLY A 84 2.50 -32.11 16.48
N ALA A 85 3.40 -31.76 17.41
CA ALA A 85 3.01 -31.32 18.75
C ALA A 85 2.21 -30.00 18.70
N MET A 86 2.68 -29.04 17.91
CA MET A 86 2.04 -27.75 17.74
C MET A 86 0.68 -27.86 17.01
N LEU A 87 0.58 -28.74 16.01
CA LEU A 87 -0.71 -29.02 15.36
C LEU A 87 -1.72 -29.61 16.34
N LYS A 88 -1.30 -30.54 17.20
CA LYS A 88 -2.15 -31.08 18.27
C LYS A 88 -2.60 -30.00 19.24
N GLU A 89 -1.72 -29.09 19.65
CA GLU A 89 -2.08 -27.95 20.50
C GLU A 89 -3.17 -27.09 19.85
N ILE A 90 -2.98 -26.72 18.58
CA ILE A 90 -3.97 -25.94 17.82
C ILE A 90 -5.32 -26.66 17.74
N GLU A 91 -5.33 -27.98 17.56
CA GLU A 91 -6.57 -28.77 17.48
C GLU A 91 -7.36 -28.83 18.79
N THR A 92 -6.70 -28.63 19.93
CA THR A 92 -7.39 -28.54 21.23
C THR A 92 -8.04 -27.19 21.47
N LEU A 93 -7.68 -26.16 20.68
CA LEU A 93 -8.26 -24.83 20.81
C LEU A 93 -9.73 -24.83 20.38
N PRO A 94 -10.55 -23.88 20.88
CA PRO A 94 -11.90 -23.68 20.38
C PRO A 94 -11.92 -23.42 18.87
N ARG A 95 -12.96 -23.92 18.18
CA ARG A 95 -13.11 -23.81 16.73
C ARG A 95 -12.95 -22.38 16.19
N ALA A 96 -13.55 -21.41 16.87
CA ALA A 96 -13.42 -20.00 16.50
C ALA A 96 -11.95 -19.52 16.60
N THR A 97 -11.26 -19.88 17.67
CA THR A 97 -9.83 -19.58 17.89
C THR A 97 -8.95 -20.21 16.82
N GLN A 98 -9.21 -21.47 16.43
CA GLN A 98 -8.49 -22.14 15.33
C GLN A 98 -8.64 -21.36 14.01
N GLN A 99 -9.86 -20.96 13.68
CA GLN A 99 -10.15 -20.21 12.45
C GLN A 99 -9.51 -18.82 12.48
N GLY A 100 -9.63 -18.10 13.59
CA GLY A 100 -8.99 -16.79 13.77
C GLY A 100 -7.47 -16.88 13.66
N LEU A 101 -6.85 -17.87 14.32
CA LEU A 101 -5.43 -18.12 14.25
C LEU A 101 -4.98 -18.45 12.82
N LEU A 102 -5.77 -19.23 12.08
CA LEU A 102 -5.47 -19.55 10.69
C LEU A 102 -5.44 -18.31 9.81
N VAL A 103 -6.35 -17.34 10.00
CA VAL A 103 -6.32 -16.07 9.27
C VAL A 103 -5.02 -15.33 9.55
N VAL A 104 -4.68 -15.12 10.83
CA VAL A 104 -3.47 -14.37 11.21
C VAL A 104 -2.20 -15.08 10.73
N ALA A 105 -2.12 -16.41 10.89
CA ALA A 105 -1.00 -17.21 10.41
C ALA A 105 -0.87 -17.16 8.88
N ASN A 106 -1.98 -17.23 8.14
CA ASN A 106 -1.96 -17.07 6.69
C ASN A 106 -1.43 -15.68 6.31
N GLY A 107 -1.80 -14.63 7.05
CA GLY A 107 -1.21 -13.30 6.88
C GLY A 107 0.30 -13.26 7.09
N GLY A 108 0.79 -13.95 8.12
CA GLY A 108 2.22 -14.16 8.34
C GLY A 108 2.90 -14.79 7.13
N ARG A 109 2.34 -15.90 6.61
CA ARG A 109 2.84 -16.54 5.38
C ARG A 109 2.86 -15.58 4.19
N ARG A 110 1.84 -14.74 4.04
CA ARG A 110 1.79 -13.75 2.94
C ARG A 110 2.93 -12.74 3.05
N ILE A 111 3.18 -12.19 4.25
CA ILE A 111 4.36 -11.35 4.49
C ILE A 111 5.64 -12.08 4.10
N LYS A 112 5.81 -13.33 4.53
CA LYS A 112 6.95 -14.18 4.17
C LYS A 112 7.14 -14.29 2.65
N SER A 113 6.05 -14.42 1.90
CA SER A 113 6.10 -14.60 0.44
C SER A 113 6.49 -13.34 -0.34
N VAL A 114 6.14 -12.14 0.17
CA VAL A 114 6.41 -10.88 -0.54
C VAL A 114 7.67 -10.16 -0.01
N VAL A 115 8.08 -10.43 1.22
CA VAL A 115 9.25 -9.78 1.85
C VAL A 115 10.36 -10.81 2.06
N PRO A 116 11.43 -10.80 1.24
CA PRO A 116 12.53 -11.75 1.41
C PRO A 116 13.37 -11.46 2.66
N ASP A 117 13.49 -10.19 3.06
CA ASP A 117 14.32 -9.76 4.19
C ASP A 117 13.64 -10.01 5.54
N ILE A 118 14.29 -10.83 6.39
CA ILE A 118 13.78 -11.20 7.72
C ILE A 118 13.61 -9.98 8.64
N ALA A 119 14.54 -9.02 8.63
CA ALA A 119 14.46 -7.85 9.50
C ALA A 119 13.28 -6.95 9.09
N GLN A 120 13.04 -6.80 7.79
CA GLN A 120 11.88 -6.09 7.28
C GLN A 120 10.56 -6.81 7.64
N ARG A 121 10.52 -8.14 7.54
CA ARG A 121 9.37 -8.95 8.00
C ARG A 121 9.08 -8.73 9.48
N SER A 122 10.08 -8.93 10.32
CA SER A 122 9.98 -8.76 11.78
C SER A 122 9.48 -7.38 12.14
N ARG A 123 9.97 -6.34 11.45
CA ARG A 123 9.51 -4.97 11.65
C ARG A 123 8.04 -4.78 11.25
N LEU A 124 7.62 -5.27 10.07
CA LEU A 124 6.23 -5.17 9.63
C LEU A 124 5.28 -5.90 10.57
N VAL A 125 5.66 -7.08 11.07
CA VAL A 125 4.89 -7.83 12.08
C VAL A 125 4.79 -7.02 13.38
N ARG A 126 5.91 -6.46 13.84
CA ARG A 126 5.98 -5.68 15.09
C ARG A 126 5.19 -4.37 15.02
N GLU A 127 5.32 -3.63 13.92
CA GLU A 127 4.70 -2.31 13.72
C GLU A 127 3.23 -2.42 13.27
N GLY A 128 2.91 -3.41 12.44
CA GLY A 128 1.57 -3.63 11.92
C GLY A 128 0.64 -4.40 12.88
N GLY A 129 1.19 -5.21 13.79
CA GLY A 129 0.40 -5.95 14.76
C GLY A 129 -0.42 -7.10 14.16
N ALA A 130 -1.29 -7.69 14.98
CA ALA A 130 -2.13 -8.82 14.58
C ALA A 130 -3.22 -8.41 13.56
N GLU A 131 -3.69 -7.17 13.61
CA GLU A 131 -4.71 -6.61 12.71
C GLU A 131 -4.22 -6.59 11.27
N THR A 132 -2.98 -6.14 11.05
CA THR A 132 -2.33 -6.18 9.74
C THR A 132 -2.24 -7.62 9.24
N LEU A 133 -1.79 -8.54 10.09
CA LEU A 133 -1.72 -9.96 9.72
C LEU A 133 -3.09 -10.54 9.40
N ALA A 134 -4.13 -10.21 10.17
CA ALA A 134 -5.48 -10.66 9.88
C ALA A 134 -5.99 -10.13 8.53
N ALA A 135 -5.73 -8.85 8.23
CA ALA A 135 -6.08 -8.23 6.95
C ALA A 135 -5.40 -8.93 5.76
N LEU A 136 -4.09 -9.18 5.85
CA LEU A 136 -3.33 -9.90 4.83
C LEU A 136 -3.76 -11.36 4.71
N GLY A 137 -4.18 -11.98 5.81
CA GLY A 137 -4.70 -13.33 5.85
C GLY A 137 -6.02 -13.47 5.08
N ARG A 138 -6.85 -12.42 5.11
CA ARG A 138 -8.14 -12.36 4.40
C ARG A 138 -7.98 -12.02 2.92
N HIS A 139 -7.15 -11.02 2.60
CA HIS A 139 -6.99 -10.47 1.25
C HIS A 139 -5.56 -10.66 0.72
N GLU A 140 -5.41 -11.48 -0.31
CA GLU A 140 -4.10 -11.95 -0.78
C GLU A 140 -3.26 -10.85 -1.44
N ASP A 141 -3.93 -9.87 -2.04
CA ASP A 141 -3.35 -8.78 -2.82
C ASP A 141 -2.91 -7.58 -1.97
N LEU A 142 -3.18 -7.59 -0.66
CA LEU A 142 -2.81 -6.49 0.24
C LEU A 142 -1.33 -6.51 0.67
N ALA A 143 -0.62 -7.62 0.50
CA ALA A 143 0.76 -7.74 0.97
C ALA A 143 1.72 -6.80 0.20
N ASP A 144 1.54 -6.71 -1.12
CA ASP A 144 2.29 -5.76 -1.96
C ASP A 144 1.89 -4.30 -1.66
N ASP A 145 0.61 -4.07 -1.37
CA ASP A 145 0.12 -2.73 -1.02
C ASP A 145 0.64 -2.27 0.35
N LEU A 146 0.77 -3.19 1.33
CA LEU A 146 1.39 -2.91 2.61
C LEU A 146 2.84 -2.47 2.44
N LEU A 147 3.61 -3.14 1.58
CA LEU A 147 5.00 -2.75 1.28
C LEU A 147 5.09 -1.37 0.64
N ARG A 148 4.19 -1.07 -0.30
CA ARG A 148 4.10 0.26 -0.91
C ARG A 148 3.74 1.32 0.12
N PHE A 149 2.80 1.02 1.00
CA PHE A 149 2.37 1.90 2.09
C PHE A 149 3.51 2.17 3.08
N ASP A 150 4.20 1.14 3.57
CA ASP A 150 5.38 1.27 4.44
C ASP A 150 6.50 2.09 3.79
N THR A 151 6.78 1.85 2.50
CA THR A 151 7.78 2.62 1.75
C THR A 151 7.39 4.10 1.66
N ALA A 152 6.10 4.39 1.46
CA ALA A 152 5.60 5.75 1.41
C ALA A 152 5.66 6.45 2.78
N LEU A 153 5.35 5.74 3.87
CA LEU A 153 5.50 6.24 5.24
C LEU A 153 6.95 6.63 5.53
N LYS A 154 7.90 5.73 5.27
CA LYS A 154 9.34 6.01 5.46
C LYS A 154 9.84 7.19 4.64
N ALA A 155 9.27 7.38 3.45
CA ALA A 155 9.60 8.49 2.58
C ALA A 155 8.87 9.79 2.95
N ASN A 156 8.11 9.82 4.06
CA ASN A 156 7.26 10.94 4.49
C ASN A 156 6.29 11.43 3.40
N LYS A 157 5.82 10.52 2.55
CA LYS A 157 4.87 10.82 1.46
C LYS A 157 3.41 10.76 1.89
N LEU A 158 3.14 10.31 3.11
CA LEU A 158 1.78 10.23 3.65
C LEU A 158 1.65 11.27 4.76
N PRO A 159 1.38 12.54 4.39
CA PRO A 159 1.21 13.59 5.39
C PRO A 159 -0.03 13.29 6.23
N SER A 160 0.10 13.52 7.53
CA SER A 160 -1.03 13.43 8.46
C SER A 160 -1.76 14.77 8.51
N LEU A 161 -3.06 14.73 8.79
CA LEU A 161 -3.86 15.94 8.94
C LEU A 161 -3.35 16.79 10.12
N PRO A 162 -3.43 18.13 10.05
CA PRO A 162 -3.10 18.99 11.18
C PRO A 162 -3.88 18.58 12.44
N GLY A 163 -3.17 18.43 13.55
CA GLY A 163 -3.76 18.00 14.83
C GLY A 163 -3.99 16.49 14.97
N GLN A 164 -3.67 15.69 13.95
CA GLN A 164 -3.71 14.22 14.04
C GLN A 164 -2.31 13.63 14.21
N ARG A 165 -2.26 12.40 14.76
CA ARG A 165 -1.01 11.67 14.89
C ARG A 165 -0.48 11.22 13.52
N PRO A 166 0.84 11.01 13.36
CA PRO A 166 1.42 10.38 12.18
C PRO A 166 0.74 9.05 11.85
N LEU A 167 0.53 8.80 10.56
CA LEU A 167 0.17 7.48 10.05
C LEU A 167 1.29 6.47 10.33
N THR A 168 0.89 5.24 10.61
CA THR A 168 1.76 4.11 10.93
C THR A 168 1.34 2.88 10.14
N VAL A 169 2.18 1.85 10.12
CA VAL A 169 1.84 0.56 9.50
C VAL A 169 0.60 -0.06 10.16
N GLY A 170 0.40 0.15 11.46
CA GLY A 170 -0.78 -0.30 12.20
C GLY A 170 -2.09 0.27 11.63
N ASP A 171 -2.10 1.53 11.19
CA ASP A 171 -3.30 2.17 10.62
C ASP A 171 -3.81 1.47 9.36
N PHE A 172 -2.88 0.93 8.56
CA PHE A 172 -3.24 0.11 7.41
C PHE A 172 -3.97 -1.15 7.86
N GLY A 173 -3.39 -1.89 8.82
CA GLY A 173 -3.98 -3.10 9.37
C GLY A 173 -5.35 -2.86 10.00
N ASP A 174 -5.44 -1.83 10.85
CA ASP A 174 -6.67 -1.46 11.54
C ASP A 174 -7.79 -1.12 10.57
N PHE A 175 -7.49 -0.38 9.49
CA PHE A 175 -8.46 -0.02 8.46
C PHE A 175 -9.08 -1.25 7.79
N PHE A 176 -8.26 -2.19 7.32
CA PHE A 176 -8.76 -3.41 6.67
C PHE A 176 -9.35 -4.41 7.64
N HIS A 177 -8.82 -4.51 8.87
CA HIS A 177 -9.38 -5.39 9.89
C HIS A 177 -10.78 -4.93 10.30
N THR A 178 -10.98 -3.62 10.48
CA THR A 178 -12.25 -3.03 10.91
C THR A 178 -13.29 -3.03 9.79
N LEU A 179 -12.91 -2.60 8.58
CA LEU A 179 -13.87 -2.46 7.47
C LEU A 179 -14.03 -3.73 6.63
N GLY A 180 -13.06 -4.66 6.68
CA GLY A 180 -13.08 -5.88 5.88
C GLY A 180 -13.21 -5.60 4.38
N ASP A 181 -14.21 -6.23 3.75
CA ASP A 181 -14.45 -6.13 2.30
C ASP A 181 -14.78 -4.70 1.86
N ARG A 182 -15.40 -3.89 2.72
CA ARG A 182 -15.69 -2.46 2.45
C ARG A 182 -14.40 -1.67 2.27
N GLY A 183 -13.43 -1.86 3.17
CA GLY A 183 -12.11 -1.23 3.08
C GLY A 183 -11.32 -1.74 1.88
N HIS A 184 -11.37 -3.06 1.62
CA HIS A 184 -10.75 -3.67 0.45
C HIS A 184 -11.33 -3.16 -0.86
N HIS A 185 -12.65 -3.00 -0.95
CA HIS A 185 -13.34 -2.44 -2.11
C HIS A 185 -12.88 -1.01 -2.39
N PHE A 186 -12.89 -0.15 -1.38
CA PHE A 186 -12.37 1.22 -1.49
C PHE A 186 -10.93 1.22 -2.02
N TRP A 187 -10.07 0.42 -1.39
CA TRP A 187 -8.65 0.41 -1.73
C TRP A 187 -8.41 -0.04 -3.17
N LYS A 188 -9.09 -1.10 -3.60
CA LYS A 188 -8.95 -1.69 -4.94
C LYS A 188 -9.43 -0.74 -6.03
N HIS A 189 -10.52 -0.01 -5.80
CA HIS A 189 -11.13 0.85 -6.83
C HIS A 189 -10.53 2.25 -6.87
N TYR A 190 -10.17 2.82 -5.72
CA TYR A 190 -9.75 4.22 -5.64
C TYR A 190 -8.26 4.37 -5.34
N VAL A 191 -7.71 3.60 -4.40
CA VAL A 191 -6.34 3.82 -3.92
C VAL A 191 -5.31 3.18 -4.83
N ARG A 192 -5.42 1.87 -5.08
CA ARG A 192 -4.44 1.10 -5.85
C ARG A 192 -4.24 1.64 -7.28
N PRO A 193 -5.29 1.97 -8.07
CA PRO A 193 -5.11 2.46 -9.43
C PRO A 193 -4.52 3.87 -9.49
N HIS A 194 -4.76 4.67 -8.44
CA HIS A 194 -4.39 6.09 -8.38
C HIS A 194 -3.37 6.37 -7.29
N TRP A 195 -2.55 5.38 -6.94
CA TRP A 195 -1.63 5.42 -5.79
C TRP A 195 -0.80 6.70 -5.70
N LYS A 196 -0.27 7.17 -6.84
CA LYS A 196 0.54 8.40 -6.90
C LYS A 196 -0.24 9.65 -6.51
N LEU A 197 -1.54 9.71 -6.79
CA LEU A 197 -2.39 10.84 -6.43
C LEU A 197 -2.72 10.82 -4.94
N TRP A 198 -2.85 9.63 -4.34
CA TRP A 198 -3.08 9.48 -2.90
C TRP A 198 -1.81 9.74 -2.07
N LEU A 199 -0.64 9.38 -2.57
CA LEU A 199 0.68 9.58 -1.94
C LEU A 199 1.17 11.04 -1.88
N GLY A 200 0.34 12.02 -2.21
CA GLY A 200 0.71 13.44 -2.12
C GLY A 200 -0.27 14.27 -1.30
N GLY A 201 -1.41 13.68 -0.90
CA GLY A 201 -2.50 14.40 -0.26
C GLY A 201 -2.76 13.89 1.16
N MET A 202 -3.36 14.76 1.97
CA MET A 202 -3.86 14.36 3.31
C MET A 202 -5.13 13.51 3.21
N ALA A 203 -5.70 13.36 2.00
CA ALA A 203 -6.94 12.65 1.75
C ALA A 203 -6.89 11.18 2.18
N LEU A 204 -5.79 10.46 1.90
CA LEU A 204 -5.71 9.05 2.29
C LEU A 204 -5.74 8.91 3.82
N GLY A 205 -4.98 9.76 4.52
CA GLY A 205 -4.99 9.80 5.99
C GLY A 205 -6.38 10.11 6.53
N ALA A 206 -7.09 11.08 5.95
CA ALA A 206 -8.46 11.41 6.35
C ALA A 206 -9.41 10.21 6.25
N VAL A 207 -9.34 9.45 5.14
CA VAL A 207 -10.16 8.25 4.95
C VAL A 207 -9.77 7.14 5.92
N LEU A 208 -8.47 6.95 6.18
CA LEU A 208 -7.99 5.94 7.13
C LEU A 208 -8.45 6.23 8.57
N PHE A 209 -8.48 7.50 8.97
CA PHE A 209 -8.85 7.89 10.34
C PHE A 209 -10.36 8.03 10.56
N ALA A 210 -11.13 8.40 9.54
CA ALA A 210 -12.57 8.64 9.67
C ALA A 210 -13.38 7.99 8.54
N PRO A 211 -13.24 6.67 8.29
CA PRO A 211 -13.80 6.02 7.10
C PRO A 211 -15.30 6.21 6.93
N GLU A 212 -16.05 6.31 8.02
CA GLU A 212 -17.51 6.49 8.00
C GLU A 212 -17.96 7.83 7.40
N GLU A 213 -17.10 8.86 7.43
CA GLU A 213 -17.42 10.14 6.79
C GLU A 213 -17.21 10.13 5.28
N PHE A 214 -16.38 9.20 4.79
CA PHE A 214 -15.93 9.17 3.41
C PHE A 214 -16.56 8.04 2.60
N LEU A 215 -16.86 6.91 3.24
CA LEU A 215 -17.24 5.68 2.56
C LEU A 215 -18.71 5.34 2.80
N ASP A 216 -19.42 4.90 1.78
CA ASP A 216 -20.73 4.27 1.93
C ASP A 216 -20.60 2.84 2.49
N SER A 217 -21.72 2.13 2.67
CA SER A 217 -21.73 0.76 3.23
C SER A 217 -20.97 -0.29 2.41
N ILE A 218 -20.70 -0.03 1.12
CA ILE A 218 -20.02 -0.95 0.19
C ILE A 218 -18.53 -0.57 0.05
N GLY A 219 -18.17 0.67 0.37
CA GLY A 219 -16.81 1.19 0.28
C GLY A 219 -16.61 2.13 -0.92
N ASN A 220 -17.68 2.67 -1.49
CA ASN A 220 -17.57 3.78 -2.44
C ASN A 220 -17.41 5.10 -1.70
N LEU A 221 -16.78 6.07 -2.35
CA LEU A 221 -16.74 7.43 -1.83
C LEU A 221 -18.15 8.03 -1.85
N THR A 222 -18.64 8.51 -0.70
CA THR A 222 -19.88 9.29 -0.62
C THR A 222 -19.70 10.61 -1.37
N HIS A 223 -20.81 11.28 -1.72
CA HIS A 223 -20.73 12.60 -2.34
C HIS A 223 -19.99 13.61 -1.45
N GLU A 224 -20.24 13.56 -0.14
CA GLU A 224 -19.51 14.38 0.82
C GLU A 224 -18.04 13.95 0.93
N GLY A 225 -17.75 12.65 0.96
CA GLY A 225 -16.41 12.08 0.97
C GLY A 225 -15.58 12.54 -0.22
N LEU A 226 -16.16 12.51 -1.43
CA LEU A 226 -15.51 13.00 -2.65
C LEU A 226 -15.21 14.50 -2.57
N ARG A 227 -16.15 15.30 -2.05
CA ARG A 227 -15.93 16.74 -1.83
C ARG A 227 -14.78 16.99 -0.84
N LYS A 228 -14.75 16.28 0.28
CA LYS A 228 -13.69 16.37 1.29
C LYS A 228 -12.34 15.91 0.74
N VAL A 229 -12.29 14.79 0.03
CA VAL A 229 -11.07 14.28 -0.62
C VAL A 229 -10.54 15.28 -1.65
N THR A 230 -11.43 15.92 -2.42
CA THR A 230 -11.04 16.99 -3.37
C THR A 230 -10.43 18.20 -2.63
N ALA A 231 -11.00 18.57 -1.48
CA ALA A 231 -10.45 19.65 -0.66
C ALA A 231 -9.04 19.30 -0.12
N PHE A 232 -8.80 18.04 0.26
CA PHE A 232 -7.51 17.61 0.82
C PHE A 232 -6.45 17.23 -0.22
N GLY A 233 -6.84 16.69 -1.37
CA GLY A 233 -5.94 16.21 -2.42
C GLY A 233 -5.85 17.10 -3.66
N GLY A 234 -6.61 18.21 -3.66
CA GLY A 234 -6.69 19.14 -4.77
C GLY A 234 -7.58 18.65 -5.91
N LYS A 235 -7.81 19.56 -6.86
CA LYS A 235 -8.73 19.36 -7.99
C LYS A 235 -8.41 18.12 -8.84
N VAL A 236 -7.12 17.84 -9.07
CA VAL A 236 -6.67 16.69 -9.88
C VAL A 236 -7.10 15.35 -9.27
N LEU A 237 -6.97 15.18 -7.95
CA LEU A 237 -7.44 13.97 -7.28
C LEU A 237 -8.97 13.90 -7.33
N GLY A 238 -9.65 15.02 -7.08
CA GLY A 238 -11.11 15.11 -7.12
C GLY A 238 -11.70 14.71 -8.46
N ASP A 239 -11.19 15.26 -9.56
CA ASP A 239 -11.68 14.99 -10.91
C ASP A 239 -11.44 13.53 -11.31
N ALA A 240 -10.26 12.97 -10.99
CA ALA A 240 -9.94 11.57 -11.23
C ALA A 240 -10.90 10.63 -10.48
N LEU A 241 -11.16 10.89 -9.20
CA LEU A 241 -12.06 10.08 -8.38
C LEU A 241 -13.53 10.25 -8.77
N ALA A 242 -13.94 11.45 -9.18
CA ALA A 242 -15.27 11.70 -9.70
C ALA A 242 -15.53 10.89 -10.98
N GLY A 243 -14.54 10.78 -11.86
CA GLY A 243 -14.59 9.93 -13.05
C GLY A 243 -14.79 8.44 -12.72
N VAL A 244 -14.10 7.94 -11.68
CA VAL A 244 -14.27 6.56 -11.20
C VAL A 244 -15.66 6.36 -10.59
N ALA A 245 -16.11 7.29 -9.74
CA ALA A 245 -17.42 7.22 -9.11
C ALA A 245 -18.56 7.23 -10.14
N ARG A 246 -18.49 8.11 -11.15
CA ARG A 246 -19.47 8.12 -12.26
C ARG A 246 -19.40 6.86 -13.11
N GLY A 247 -18.19 6.37 -13.42
CA GLY A 247 -18.02 5.13 -14.20
C GLY A 247 -18.49 3.86 -13.49
N LEU A 248 -18.51 3.85 -12.15
CA LEU A 248 -19.11 2.78 -11.35
C LEU A 248 -20.64 2.83 -11.37
N VAL A 249 -21.23 4.03 -11.42
CA VAL A 249 -22.69 4.22 -11.54
C VAL A 249 -23.18 3.93 -12.96
N GLU A 250 -22.39 4.25 -13.98
CA GLU A 250 -22.80 4.12 -15.39
C GLU A 250 -22.34 2.82 -16.08
N GLY A 251 -21.48 2.01 -15.44
CA GLY A 251 -21.02 0.74 -16.01
C GLY A 251 -20.13 0.92 -17.25
N THR A 252 -18.83 0.67 -17.07
CA THR A 252 -17.77 0.49 -18.09
C THR A 252 -17.14 1.72 -18.80
N GLY A 253 -15.82 1.86 -18.60
CA GLY A 253 -14.81 2.15 -19.63
C GLY A 253 -14.56 3.59 -20.09
N GLY A 254 -15.57 4.46 -20.18
CA GLY A 254 -15.45 5.76 -20.87
C GLY A 254 -14.93 6.93 -20.02
N GLY A 255 -15.14 6.91 -18.71
CA GLY A 255 -14.93 8.08 -17.84
C GLY A 255 -13.48 8.50 -17.66
N VAL A 256 -12.55 7.54 -17.60
CA VAL A 256 -11.13 7.83 -17.32
C VAL A 256 -10.44 8.55 -18.49
N ARG A 257 -10.76 8.20 -19.74
CA ARG A 257 -10.23 8.90 -20.92
C ARG A 257 -10.76 10.33 -21.02
N ARG A 258 -12.07 10.54 -20.78
CA ARG A 258 -12.65 11.89 -20.78
C ARG A 258 -12.05 12.80 -19.73
N VAL A 259 -11.84 12.32 -18.50
CA VAL A 259 -11.22 13.14 -17.46
C VAL A 259 -9.75 13.44 -17.76
N LEU A 260 -9.01 12.48 -18.32
CA LEU A 260 -7.62 12.72 -18.72
C LEU A 260 -7.53 13.73 -19.87
N ASP A 261 -8.41 13.60 -20.86
CA ASP A 261 -8.49 14.51 -22.01
C ASP A 261 -8.96 15.91 -21.59
N GLU A 262 -10.00 16.02 -20.75
CA GLU A 262 -10.47 17.31 -20.20
C GLU A 262 -9.43 17.96 -19.27
N THR A 263 -8.66 17.18 -18.50
CA THR A 263 -7.59 17.71 -17.65
C THR A 263 -6.40 18.17 -18.51
N LEU A 264 -6.06 17.43 -19.58
CA LEU A 264 -5.06 17.85 -20.56
C LEU A 264 -5.51 19.10 -21.33
N GLU A 265 -6.80 19.20 -21.66
CA GLU A 265 -7.37 20.37 -22.35
C GLU A 265 -7.48 21.58 -21.42
N ALA A 266 -7.83 21.38 -20.15
CA ALA A 266 -7.84 22.43 -19.13
C ALA A 266 -6.41 22.90 -18.80
N MET A 267 -5.43 22.00 -18.70
CA MET A 267 -4.02 22.38 -18.62
C MET A 267 -3.60 23.15 -19.88
N ARG A 268 -3.94 22.66 -21.08
CA ARG A 268 -3.60 23.33 -22.34
C ARG A 268 -4.23 24.73 -22.44
N ARG A 269 -5.47 24.91 -21.99
CA ARG A 269 -6.12 26.24 -21.93
C ARG A 269 -5.53 27.15 -20.85
N THR A 270 -5.10 26.62 -19.71
CA THR A 270 -4.59 27.44 -18.60
C THR A 270 -3.12 27.84 -18.79
N PHE A 271 -2.31 26.94 -19.37
CA PHE A 271 -0.88 27.19 -19.59
C PHE A 271 -0.59 28.03 -20.85
N PHE A 272 -1.46 28.02 -21.88
CA PHE A 272 -1.19 28.75 -23.14
C PHE A 272 -1.97 30.07 -23.32
N THR A 273 -2.76 30.49 -22.33
CA THR A 273 -3.53 31.76 -22.39
C THR A 273 -2.86 32.93 -21.68
N SER A 274 -1.84 32.69 -20.85
CA SER A 274 -1.08 33.73 -20.16
C SER A 274 0.42 33.52 -20.32
N LEU A 275 1.17 34.62 -20.43
CA LEU A 275 2.63 34.58 -20.58
C LEU A 275 3.31 33.89 -19.39
N SER A 276 2.75 34.06 -18.19
CA SER A 276 3.15 33.34 -16.97
C SER A 276 2.91 31.83 -17.06
N GLY A 277 1.80 31.40 -17.67
CA GLY A 277 1.51 29.98 -17.91
C GLY A 277 2.55 29.33 -18.84
N VAL A 278 2.94 30.02 -19.91
CA VAL A 278 3.95 29.52 -20.85
C VAL A 278 5.30 29.38 -20.15
N VAL A 279 5.70 30.36 -19.34
CA VAL A 279 6.94 30.32 -18.56
C VAL A 279 6.92 29.17 -17.54
N SER A 280 5.82 28.99 -16.79
CA SER A 280 5.69 27.87 -15.84
C SER A 280 5.71 26.50 -16.52
N ALA A 281 5.07 26.36 -17.68
CA ALA A 281 5.10 25.12 -18.46
C ALA A 281 6.52 24.82 -18.95
N CYS A 282 7.25 25.82 -19.47
CA CYS A 282 8.64 25.68 -19.86
C CYS A 282 9.54 25.27 -18.68
N LEU A 283 9.33 25.83 -17.49
CA LEU A 283 10.09 25.45 -16.29
C LEU A 283 9.80 24.03 -15.83
N ILE A 284 8.55 23.57 -15.91
CA ILE A 284 8.17 22.18 -15.57
C ILE A 284 8.79 21.21 -16.58
N VAL A 285 8.72 21.52 -17.88
CA VAL A 285 9.36 20.70 -18.94
C VAL A 285 10.87 20.65 -18.74
N LEU A 286 11.51 21.78 -18.42
CA LEU A 286 12.93 21.85 -18.13
C LEU A 286 13.29 21.01 -16.90
N ALA A 287 12.49 21.09 -15.83
CA ALA A 287 12.68 20.27 -14.62
C ALA A 287 12.55 18.77 -14.91
N VAL A 288 11.55 18.37 -15.72
CA VAL A 288 11.36 16.97 -16.13
C VAL A 288 12.53 16.47 -16.98
N ILE A 289 13.03 17.29 -17.92
CA ILE A 289 14.22 16.99 -18.74
C ILE A 289 15.46 16.80 -17.86
N LEU A 290 15.61 17.59 -16.80
CA LEU A 290 16.75 17.50 -15.87
C LEU A 290 16.68 16.27 -14.95
N VAL A 291 15.48 15.85 -14.55
CA VAL A 291 15.26 14.69 -13.67
C VAL A 291 15.39 13.36 -14.43
N LEU A 292 14.94 13.30 -15.69
CA LEU A 292 15.01 12.10 -16.51
C LEU A 292 16.40 11.94 -17.15
N ARG A 293 17.25 11.13 -16.51
CA ARG A 293 18.61 10.77 -16.99
C ARG A 293 18.74 10.49 -18.51
N PRO A 294 17.87 9.70 -19.17
CA PRO A 294 18.01 9.45 -20.61
C PRO A 294 17.73 10.68 -21.47
N VAL A 295 16.76 11.50 -21.10
CA VAL A 295 16.40 12.75 -21.81
C VAL A 295 17.50 13.80 -21.61
N ARG A 296 18.04 13.90 -20.39
CA ARG A 296 19.18 14.76 -20.08
C ARG A 296 20.39 14.47 -20.98
N ARG A 297 20.71 13.20 -21.23
CA ARG A 297 21.82 12.82 -22.13
C ARG A 297 21.55 13.24 -23.57
N ALA A 298 20.33 13.02 -24.07
CA ALA A 298 19.93 13.41 -25.42
C ALA A 298 19.97 14.93 -25.65
N VAL A 299 19.50 15.71 -24.68
CA VAL A 299 19.53 17.18 -24.75
C VAL A 299 20.97 17.70 -24.66
N VAL A 300 21.80 17.17 -23.76
CA VAL A 300 23.22 17.56 -23.68
C VAL A 300 23.94 17.22 -24.98
N SER A 301 23.68 16.06 -25.60
CA SER A 301 24.27 15.71 -26.90
C SER A 301 23.80 16.63 -28.04
N ALA A 302 22.53 17.03 -28.04
CA ALA A 302 22.00 17.94 -29.07
C ALA A 302 22.61 19.34 -28.94
N VAL A 303 22.77 19.84 -27.69
CA VAL A 303 23.39 21.14 -27.41
C VAL A 303 24.88 21.14 -27.77
N THR A 304 25.62 20.07 -27.49
CA THR A 304 27.02 19.97 -27.93
C THR A 304 27.16 19.90 -29.45
N VAL A 305 26.26 19.21 -30.16
CA VAL A 305 26.25 19.20 -31.64
C VAL A 305 25.93 20.58 -32.21
N LEU A 306 24.95 21.31 -31.66
CA LEU A 306 24.55 22.64 -32.13
C LEU A 306 25.57 23.75 -31.79
N SER A 307 26.33 23.61 -30.69
CA SER A 307 27.38 24.57 -30.32
C SER A 307 28.71 24.35 -31.07
N SER A 308 28.91 23.18 -31.69
CA SER A 308 30.10 22.83 -32.48
C SER A 308 30.44 23.81 -33.63
N PRO A 309 29.49 24.24 -34.49
CA PRO A 309 29.80 25.19 -35.57
C PRO A 309 30.16 26.60 -35.06
N VAL A 310 29.62 27.04 -33.92
CA VAL A 310 29.91 28.37 -33.35
C VAL A 310 31.34 28.41 -32.76
N VAL A 311 31.79 27.33 -32.13
CA VAL A 311 33.16 27.21 -31.60
C VAL A 311 34.19 27.09 -32.74
N SER A 312 33.85 26.38 -33.82
CA SER A 312 34.69 26.28 -35.03
C SER A 312 34.90 27.64 -35.69
N TRP A 313 33.84 28.45 -35.81
CA TRP A 313 33.92 29.78 -36.40
C TRP A 313 34.75 30.77 -35.56
N TYR A 314 34.66 30.70 -34.22
CA TYR A 314 35.47 31.54 -33.34
C TYR A 314 36.96 31.21 -33.39
N LYS A 315 37.30 29.91 -33.48
CA LYS A 315 38.70 29.45 -33.56
C LYS A 315 39.38 29.86 -34.88
N ASN A 316 38.62 29.91 -35.98
CA ASN A 316 39.13 30.31 -37.29
C ASN A 316 39.35 31.82 -37.43
N ARG A 317 38.70 32.65 -36.60
CA ARG A 317 38.91 34.11 -36.61
C ARG A 317 40.16 34.55 -35.86
N THR A 318 40.61 33.77 -34.88
CA THR A 318 41.81 34.07 -34.08
C THR A 318 43.12 33.63 -34.74
N SER A 319 43.09 32.62 -35.62
CA SER A 319 44.28 32.17 -36.36
C SER A 319 44.71 33.13 -37.47
N HIS A 320 43.80 33.96 -38.00
CA HIS A 320 44.13 34.92 -39.06
C HIS A 320 44.79 36.22 -38.57
N ARG A 321 44.87 36.48 -37.26
CA ARG A 321 45.46 37.70 -36.69
C ARG A 321 46.91 37.57 -36.21
N SER A 322 47.50 36.36 -36.20
CA SER A 322 48.87 36.14 -35.71
C SER A 322 49.95 36.06 -36.81
N GLY A 323 49.59 36.27 -38.09
CA GLY A 323 50.53 36.17 -39.22
C GLY A 323 51.19 37.47 -39.66
N GLU A 324 50.81 38.62 -39.13
CA GLU A 324 51.10 39.92 -39.77
C GLU A 324 52.09 40.82 -38.98
N ARG A 325 53.04 40.21 -38.24
CA ARG A 325 54.19 40.93 -37.65
C ARG A 325 55.48 40.13 -37.75
N ARG A 326 56.01 40.01 -38.97
CA ARG A 326 57.46 39.87 -39.21
C ARG A 326 57.79 40.53 -40.56
N ILE A 327 58.05 41.83 -40.52
CA ILE A 327 58.98 42.54 -41.39
C ILE A 327 59.83 43.38 -40.45
#